data_AF-A0A925ZCF4-F1
#
_entry.id   AF-A0A925ZCF4-F1
#
_cell.length_a   1.000
_cell.length_b   1.000
_cell.length_c   1.000
_cell.angle_alpha   90.00
_cell.angle_beta   90.00
_cell.angle_gamma   90.00
#
_symmetry.space_group_name_H-M   'P 1'
#
loop_
_entity.id
_entity.type
_entity.pdbx_description
1 polymer ?
#
loop_
_entity_poly.entity_id
_entity_poly.type
_entity_poly.pdbx_seq_one_letter_code
_entity_poly.pdbx_strand_id
1 'polypeptide(L)' 'MNFTLELLKVKIENCRDRLIYLLSLNKPTYPDVVNCSQKLDKLIVKYEITMIKEKKLKYKRGRLKIESNF' A
#
# COMPACT_ATOMS: atom_id res chain seq x y z
N MET A 1 4.18 14.32 -5.76
CA MET A 1 4.05 12.93 -5.28
C MET A 1 2.80 12.83 -4.41
N ASN A 2 2.09 11.69 -4.35
CA ASN A 2 1.02 11.54 -3.36
C ASN A 2 1.62 11.06 -2.04
N PHE A 3 1.63 11.93 -1.03
CA PHE A 3 2.22 11.67 0.29
C PHE A 3 1.66 10.40 0.96
N THR A 4 0.36 10.15 0.81
CA THR A 4 -0.29 8.95 1.37
C THR A 4 0.24 7.67 0.74
N LEU A 5 0.50 7.66 -0.58
CA LEU A 5 1.09 6.50 -1.25
C LEU A 5 2.52 6.24 -0.80
N GLU A 6 3.32 7.27 -0.60
CA GLU A 6 4.69 7.13 -0.08
C GLU A 6 4.70 6.60 1.34
N LEU A 7 3.86 7.14 2.21
CA LEU A 7 3.73 6.65 3.57
C LEU A 7 3.30 5.17 3.60
N LEU A 8 2.41 4.75 2.70
CA LEU A 8 2.02 3.35 2.57
C LEU A 8 3.19 2.47 2.10
N LYS A 9 4.01 2.92 1.14
CA LYS A 9 5.21 2.19 0.72
C LYS A 9 6.17 1.98 1.89
N VAL A 10 6.49 3.03 2.65
CA VAL A 10 7.38 2.93 3.81
C VAL A 10 6.83 1.95 4.84
N LYS A 11 5.52 1.98 5.11
CA LYS A 11 4.89 1.01 6.02
C LYS A 11 4.96 -0.43 5.51
N ILE A 12 4.84 -0.64 4.20
CA ILE A 12 4.96 -1.96 3.58
C ILE A 12 6.39 -2.49 3.74
N GLU A 13 7.41 -1.68 3.41
CA GLU A 13 8.81 -2.12 3.54
C GLU A 13 9.16 -2.43 5.00
N ASN A 14 8.81 -1.55 5.94
CA ASN A 14 9.03 -1.83 7.37
C ASN A 14 8.32 -3.12 7.84
N CYS A 15 7.16 -3.44 7.27
CA CYS A 15 6.43 -4.66 7.60
C CYS A 15 7.07 -5.91 6.95
N ARG A 16 7.68 -5.77 5.78
CA ARG A 16 8.48 -6.83 5.14
C ARG A 16 9.73 -7.14 5.94
N ASP A 17 10.48 -6.12 6.33
CA ASP A 17 11.70 -6.29 7.14
C ASP A 17 11.38 -6.99 8.46
N ARG A 18 10.28 -6.58 9.11
CA ARG A 18 9.81 -7.23 10.33
C ARG A 18 9.39 -8.68 10.08
N LEU A 19 8.70 -8.97 8.97
CA LEU A 19 8.30 -10.34 8.65
C LEU A 19 9.51 -11.23 8.38
N ILE A 20 10.52 -10.73 7.65
CA ILE A 20 11.80 -11.42 7.40
C ILE A 20 12.50 -11.72 8.72
N TYR A 21 12.58 -10.73 9.62
CA TYR A 21 13.13 -10.93 10.95
C TYR A 21 12.36 -11.97 11.77
N LEU A 22 11.02 -11.95 11.75
CA LEU A 22 10.23 -12.94 12.46
C LEU A 22 10.39 -14.34 11.89
N LEU A 23 10.52 -14.47 10.56
CA LEU A 23 10.77 -15.74 9.87
C LEU A 23 12.17 -16.30 10.13
N SER A 24 13.16 -15.47 10.43
CA SER A 24 14.49 -15.95 10.82
C SER A 24 14.52 -16.54 12.23
N LEU A 25 13.57 -16.15 13.09
CA LEU A 25 13.48 -16.59 14.48
C LEU A 25 12.41 -17.65 14.73
N ASN A 26 11.35 -17.68 13.92
CA ASN A 26 10.16 -18.48 14.17
C ASN A 26 9.69 -19.23 12.92
N LYS A 27 8.91 -20.29 13.14
CA LYS A 27 8.24 -21.01 12.05
C LYS A 27 7.17 -20.12 11.41
N PRO A 28 6.88 -20.28 10.10
CA PRO A 28 5.84 -19.50 9.40
C PRO A 28 4.45 -19.59 10.03
N THR A 29 4.14 -20.69 10.70
CA THR A 29 2.86 -20.93 11.38
C THR A 29 2.75 -20.29 12.75
N TYR A 30 3.83 -19.68 13.26
CA TYR A 30 3.81 -19.05 14.57
C TYR A 30 2.86 -17.84 14.56
N PRO A 31 2.02 -17.63 15.59
CA PRO A 31 0.99 -16.61 15.58
C PRO A 31 1.50 -15.21 15.21
N ASP A 32 2.68 -14.81 15.70
CA ASP A 32 3.25 -13.51 15.39
C ASP A 32 3.68 -13.36 13.93
N VAL A 33 4.18 -14.43 13.31
CA VAL A 33 4.55 -14.45 11.89
C VAL A 33 3.29 -14.35 11.04
N VAL A 34 2.26 -15.14 11.37
CA VAL A 34 0.95 -15.11 10.69
C VAL A 34 0.28 -13.74 10.83
N ASN A 35 0.30 -13.14 12.02
CA ASN A 35 -0.26 -11.81 12.23
C ASN A 35 0.51 -10.75 11.44
N CYS A 36 1.84 -10.86 11.37
CA CYS A 36 2.67 -9.94 10.61
C CYS A 36 2.43 -10.08 9.09
N SER A 37 2.28 -11.29 8.57
CA SER A 37 1.97 -11.52 7.15
C SER A 37 0.58 -10.99 6.78
N GLN A 38 -0.44 -11.27 7.59
CA GLN A 38 -1.79 -10.73 7.38
C GLN A 38 -1.82 -9.19 7.44
N LYS A 39 -1.00 -8.58 8.29
CA LYS A 39 -0.87 -7.12 8.36
C LYS A 39 -0.22 -6.57 7.08
N LEU A 40 0.80 -7.25 6.56
CA LEU A 40 1.44 -6.89 5.29
C LEU A 40 0.44 -6.95 4.14
N ASP A 41 -0.37 -8.02 4.05
CA ASP A 41 -1.40 -8.17 3.01
C ASP A 41 -2.41 -7.01 3.05
N LYS A 42 -2.90 -6.64 4.24
CA LYS A 42 -3.81 -5.49 4.43
C LYS A 42 -3.19 -4.18 3.94
N LEU A 43 -1.88 -3.98 4.17
CA LEU A 43 -1.18 -2.78 3.71
C LEU A 43 -1.03 -2.75 2.19
N ILE A 44 -0.72 -3.89 1.56
CA ILE A 44 -0.61 -4.03 0.10
C ILE A 44 -1.96 -3.70 -0.55
N VAL A 45 -3.05 -4.33 -0.11
CA VAL A 45 -4.40 -4.07 -0.62
C VAL A 45 -4.77 -2.58 -0.48
N LYS A 46 -4.47 -1.98 0.68
CA LYS A 46 -4.72 -0.55 0.90
C LYS A 46 -3.92 0.33 -0.06
N TYR A 47 -2.66 -0.01 -0.32
CA TYR A 47 -1.82 0.71 -1.29
C TYR A 47 -2.40 0.61 -2.70
N GLU A 48 -2.80 -0.57 -3.15
CA GLU A 48 -3.40 -0.78 -4.47
C GLU A 48 -4.69 0.02 -4.66
N ILE A 49 -5.60 -0.05 -3.69
CA ILE A 49 -6.85 0.72 -3.72
C ILE A 49 -6.55 2.22 -3.80
N THR A 50 -5.58 2.70 -3.01
CA THR A 50 -5.19 4.12 -2.99
C THR A 50 -4.59 4.52 -4.34
N MET A 51 -3.73 3.69 -4.93
CA MET A 51 -3.15 3.88 -6.26
C MET A 51 -4.23 4.00 -7.33
N ILE A 52 -5.24 3.13 -7.30
CA ILE A 52 -6.37 3.16 -8.25
C ILE A 52 -7.17 4.44 -8.07
N LYS A 53 -7.49 4.84 -6.83
CA LYS A 53 -8.20 6.09 -6.54
C LYS A 53 -7.45 7.31 -7.07
N GLU A 54 -6.14 7.36 -6.86
CA GLU A 54 -5.28 8.45 -7.37
C GLU A 54 -5.27 8.51 -8.90
N LYS A 55 -5.18 7.37 -9.58
CA LYS A 55 -5.26 7.32 -11.05
C LYS A 55 -6.61 7.84 -11.55
N LYS A 56 -7.73 7.44 -10.94
CA LYS A 56 -9.08 7.92 -11.28
C LYS A 56 -9.23 9.43 -11.07
N LEU A 57 -8.68 9.96 -9.96
CA LEU A 57 -8.70 11.40 -9.68
C LEU A 57 -7.92 12.21 -10.73
N LYS A 58 -6.74 11.72 -11.13
CA LYS A 58 -5.94 12.36 -12.20
C LYS A 58 -6.70 12.38 -13.52
N TYR A 59 -7.32 11.26 -13.91
CA TYR A 59 -8.15 11.19 -15.12
C TYR A 59 -9.31 12.18 -15.08
N LYS A 60 -10.08 12.22 -13.97
CA LYS A 60 -11.20 13.16 -13.80
C LYS A 60 -10.75 14.62 -13.89
N ARG A 61 -9.61 14.97 -13.28
CA ARG A 61 -9.03 16.33 -13.36
C ARG A 61 -8.57 16.68 -14.77
N GLY A 62 -8.01 15.72 -15.52
CA GLY A 62 -7.64 15.91 -16.92
C GLY A 62 -8.86 16.17 -17.80
N ARG A 63 -9.95 15.42 -17.60
CA ARG A 63 -11.20 15.59 -18.35
C ARG A 63 -11.88 16.93 -18.06
N LEU A 64 -11.98 17.32 -16.79
CA LEU A 64 -12.57 18.62 -16.40
C LEU A 64 -11.85 19.81 -17.03
N LYS A 65 -10.51 19.74 -17.20
CA LYS A 65 -9.74 20.79 -17.87
C LYS A 65 -10.04 20.92 -19.37
N ILE A 66 -10.45 19.83 -20.03
CA ILE A 66 -10.81 19.85 -21.45
C ILE A 66 -12.21 20.45 -21.61
N GLU A 67 -13.15 20.09 -20.73
CA GLU A 67 -14.54 20.56 -20.79
C GLU A 67 -14.70 22.05 -20.41
N SER A 68 -13.80 22.63 -19.61
CA SER A 68 -13.82 24.06 -19.25
C SER A 68 -13.11 24.98 -20.25
N ASN A 69 -12.59 24.44 -21.36
CA ASN A 69 -11.96 25.22 -22.45
C ASN A 69 -12.88 25.34 -23.69
N PHE A 70 -14.13 24.91 -23.57
CA PHE A 70 -15.21 25.11 -24.53
C PHE A 70 -16.29 25.97 -23.88
#